data_AF-A0A1J0GIQ2-F1
#
_entry.id   AF-A0A1J0GIQ2-F1
#
_cell.length_a   1.000
_cell.length_b   1.000
_cell.length_c   1.000
_cell.angle_alpha   90.00
_cell.angle_beta   90.00
_cell.angle_gamma   90.00
#
_symmetry.space_group_name_H-M   'P 1'
#
loop_
_entity.id
_entity.type
_entity.pdbx_description
1 polymer ?
#
loop_
_entity_poly.entity_id
_entity_poly.type
_entity_poly.pdbx_seq_one_letter_code
_entity_poly.pdbx_strand_id
1 'polypeptide(L)' 'MAGKKNLISPKWIEHVSWNESKVLVNLLRETIKQSPEYTEESLITRDYESKLYQHYDQQGYWIDE' A
#
# COMPACT_ATOMS: atom_id res chain seq x y z
N MET A 1 -2.96 8.12 -21.31
CA MET A 1 -2.05 7.16 -20.64
C MET A 1 -2.64 6.89 -19.28
N ALA A 2 -3.09 5.65 -19.01
CA ALA A 2 -3.55 5.29 -17.67
C ALA A 2 -2.32 5.18 -16.75
N GLY A 3 -2.29 5.94 -15.66
CA GLY A 3 -1.24 5.80 -14.66
C GLY A 3 -1.37 4.47 -13.91
N LYS A 4 -0.23 3.86 -13.54
CA LYS A 4 -0.22 2.66 -12.68
C LYS A 4 -0.89 2.99 -11.34
N LYS A 5 -1.91 2.21 -10.97
CA LYS A 5 -2.50 2.26 -9.63
C LYS A 5 -1.69 1.35 -8.71
N ASN A 6 -1.38 1.84 -7.51
CA ASN A 6 -0.64 1.08 -6.49
C ASN A 6 -1.47 1.10 -5.21
N LEU A 7 -1.44 0.02 -4.44
CA LEU A 7 -2.15 -0.09 -3.17
C LEU A 7 -1.22 0.24 -2.00
N ILE A 8 -1.76 0.99 -1.04
CA ILE A 8 -1.10 1.37 0.20
C ILE A 8 -2.07 1.05 1.34
N SER A 9 -1.61 0.32 2.35
CA SER A 9 -2.43 0.02 3.51
C SER A 9 -2.66 1.28 4.35
N PRO A 10 -3.90 1.54 4.82
CA PRO A 10 -4.17 2.63 5.75
C PRO A 10 -3.36 2.55 7.06
N LYS A 11 -2.92 1.35 7.46
CA LYS A 11 -2.07 1.14 8.64
C LYS A 11 -0.68 1.78 8.51
N TRP A 12 -0.22 2.06 7.30
CA TRP A 12 1.09 2.68 7.04
C TRP A 12 1.04 4.22 7.00
N ILE A 13 -0.14 4.80 7.23
CA ILE A 13 -0.34 6.25 7.27
C ILE A 13 0.22 6.79 8.59
N GLU A 14 1.20 7.68 8.50
CA GLU A 14 1.73 8.39 9.68
C GLU A 14 0.88 9.60 10.04
N HIS A 15 0.43 10.35 9.02
CA HIS A 15 -0.32 11.57 9.25
C HIS A 15 -1.25 11.91 8.08
N VAL A 16 -2.41 12.47 8.38
CA VAL A 16 -3.34 13.00 7.38
C VAL A 16 -3.51 14.49 7.59
N SER A 17 -2.99 15.29 6.66
CA SER A 17 -3.18 16.73 6.62
C SER A 17 -4.39 17.03 5.73
N TRP A 18 -5.57 17.13 6.36
CA TRP A 18 -6.82 17.43 5.66
C TRP A 18 -6.82 18.80 4.99
N ASN A 19 -6.26 19.81 5.68
CA ASN A 19 -6.16 21.17 5.15
C ASN A 19 -5.33 21.24 3.85
N GLU A 20 -4.31 20.39 3.73
CA GLU A 20 -3.49 20.32 2.53
C GLU A 20 -3.92 19.22 1.55
N SER A 21 -4.97 18.45 1.88
CA SER A 21 -5.36 17.23 1.15
C SER A 21 -4.19 16.25 0.93
N LYS A 22 -3.35 16.05 1.95
CA LYS A 22 -2.17 15.17 1.88
C LYS A 22 -2.23 14.04 2.90
N VAL A 23 -1.77 12.86 2.48
CA VAL A 23 -1.51 11.70 3.35
C VAL A 23 0.00 11.47 3.35
N LEU A 24 0.58 11.42 4.54
CA LEU A 24 2.00 11.15 4.76
C LEU A 24 2.16 9.68 5.17
N VAL A 25 3.11 9.01 4.51
CA VAL A 25 3.50 7.63 4.76
C VAL A 25 5.01 7.56 4.82
N ASN A 26 5.55 6.70 5.67
CA ASN A 26 6.99 6.47 5.77
C ASN A 26 7.46 5.38 4.81
N LEU A 27 7.17 5.57 3.52
CA LEU A 27 7.52 4.66 2.45
C LEU A 27 8.28 5.42 1.36
N LEU A 28 9.35 4.81 0.86
CA LEU A 28 10.11 5.39 -0.25
C LEU A 28 9.29 5.34 -1.54
N ARG A 29 9.34 6.44 -2.29
CA ARG A 29 8.64 6.57 -3.58
C ARG A 29 9.03 5.47 -4.58
N GLU A 30 10.29 5.03 -4.54
CA GLU A 30 10.80 3.97 -5.41
C GLU A 30 10.16 2.62 -5.08
N THR A 31 10.07 2.28 -3.79
CA THR A 31 9.37 1.08 -3.31
C THR A 31 7.90 1.08 -3.75
N ILE A 32 7.23 2.23 -3.70
CA ILE A 32 5.84 2.35 -4.18
C ILE A 32 5.73 2.08 -5.68
N LYS A 33 6.66 2.58 -6.50
CA LYS A 33 6.63 2.31 -7.95
C LYS A 33 6.85 0.84 -8.27
N GLN A 34 7.68 0.15 -7.46
CA GLN A 34 8.00 -1.25 -7.61
C GLN A 34 6.95 -2.19 -7.01
N SER A 35 5.83 -1.68 -6.49
CA SER A 35 4.79 -2.51 -5.89
C SER A 35 4.27 -3.57 -6.87
N PRO A 36 3.75 -4.70 -6.34
CA PRO A 36 2.95 -5.63 -7.13
C PRO A 36 1.88 -4.91 -7.95
N GLU A 37 1.60 -5.41 -9.15
CA GLU A 37 0.58 -4.83 -10.01
C GLU A 37 -0.80 -4.95 -9.36
N TYR A 38 -1.58 -3.87 -9.43
CA TYR A 38 -2.96 -3.85 -8.98
C TYR A 38 -3.87 -3.52 -10.17
N THR A 39 -4.90 -4.35 -10.35
CA THR A 39 -5.98 -4.15 -11.30
C THR A 39 -7.29 -4.07 -10.53
N GLU A 40 -8.16 -3.14 -10.88
CA GLU A 40 -9.46 -2.93 -10.20
C GLU A 40 -10.41 -4.13 -10.34
N GLU A 41 -10.17 -4.97 -11.33
CA GLU A 41 -10.91 -6.22 -11.58
C GLU A 41 -10.42 -7.37 -10.71
N SER A 42 -9.24 -7.24 -10.10
CA SER A 42 -8.65 -8.28 -9.26
C SER A 42 -9.19 -8.18 -7.83
N LEU A 43 -9.72 -9.29 -7.32
CA LEU A 43 -10.03 -9.41 -5.89
C LEU A 43 -8.72 -9.32 -5.10
N ILE A 44 -8.72 -8.49 -4.06
CA ILE A 44 -7.61 -8.45 -3.09
C ILE A 44 -7.69 -9.73 -2.25
N THR A 45 -6.83 -10.70 -2.57
CA THR A 45 -6.72 -11.96 -1.83
C THR A 45 -5.65 -11.87 -0.74
N ARG A 46 -5.71 -12.76 0.25
CA ARG A 46 -4.70 -12.84 1.31
C ARG A 46 -3.30 -13.12 0.78
N ASP A 47 -3.17 -13.87 -0.31
CA ASP A 47 -1.89 -14.12 -1.00
C ASP A 47 -1.33 -12.82 -1.60
N TYR A 48 -2.18 -12.03 -2.26
CA TYR A 48 -1.80 -10.71 -2.76
C TYR A 48 -1.38 -9.76 -1.63
N GLU A 49 -2.18 -9.68 -0.56
CA GLU A 49 -1.83 -8.87 0.61
C GLU A 49 -0.49 -9.32 1.21
N SER A 50 -0.25 -10.62 1.35
CA SER A 50 1.01 -11.13 1.89
C SER A 50 2.21 -10.71 1.04
N LYS A 51 2.11 -10.79 -0.29
CA LYS A 51 3.13 -10.30 -1.23
C LYS A 51 3.32 -8.79 -1.12
N LEU A 52 2.24 -8.03 -0.97
CA LEU A 52 2.27 -6.59 -0.80
C LEU A 52 3.01 -6.20 0.49
N TYR A 53 2.61 -6.78 1.62
CA TYR A 53 3.23 -6.51 2.92
C TYR A 53 4.70 -6.92 2.95
N GLN A 54 5.05 -8.08 2.36
CA GLN A 54 6.43 -8.51 2.20
C GLN A 54 7.25 -7.55 1.33
N HIS A 55 6.67 -7.04 0.23
CA HIS A 55 7.34 -6.06 -0.64
C HIS A 55 7.69 -4.76 0.08
N TYR A 56 6.82 -4.32 0.99
CA TYR A 56 7.04 -3.10 1.78
C TYR A 56 7.79 -3.35 3.11
N ASP A 57 8.21 -4.58 3.40
CA ASP A 57 8.80 -4.99 4.67
C ASP A 57 7.93 -4.59 5.89
N GLN A 58 6.62 -4.73 5.72
CA GLN A 58 5.62 -4.40 6.74
C GLN A 58 5.01 -5.66 7.32
N GLN A 59 4.74 -5.67 8.63
CA GLN A 59 4.05 -6.79 9.26
C GLN A 59 2.56 -6.76 8.91
N GLY A 60 2.04 -7.94 8.54
CA GLY A 60 0.62 -8.12 8.27
C GLY A 60 -0.21 -7.84 9.52
N TYR A 61 -1.31 -7.09 9.37
CA TYR A 61 -2.19 -6.78 10.51
C TYR A 61 -2.82 -8.01 11.17
N TRP A 62 -2.78 -9.15 10.47
CA TRP A 62 -3.30 -10.45 10.90
C TRP A 62 -2.35 -11.26 11.79
N ILE A 63 -1.17 -10.72 12.12
CA ILE A 63 -0.22 -11.37 13.03
C ILE A 63 -0.61 -11.11 14.50
N ASP A 64 -1.37 -10.04 14.75
CA ASP A 64 -1.87 -9.64 16.09
C ASP A 64 -3.29 -10.15 16.41
N GLU A 65 -3.89 -11.00 15.56
CA GLU A 65 -5.14 -11.75 15.85
C GLU A 65 -4.83 -13.16 16.37
#